data_AF-A0AAU6MTX1-F1
#
_entry.id   AF-A0AAU6MTX1-F1
#
_cell.length_a   1.000
_cell.length_b   1.000
_cell.length_c   1.000
_cell.angle_alpha   90.00
_cell.angle_beta   90.00
_cell.angle_gamma   90.00
#
_symmetry.space_group_name_H-M   'P 1'
#
loop_
_entity.id
_entity.type
_entity.pdbx_description
1 polymer ?
#
loop_
_entity_poly.entity_id
_entity_poly.type
_entity_poly.pdbx_seq_one_letter_code
_entity_poly.pdbx_strand_id
1 'polypeptide(L)'
;MTMTGPEHYQAAEMLLSAASYTHGPGGDPVHPEAAAHNLAMAQVHATLALAAVTAHHTIPTSGDDREGWRVALGPVGEDDVTASVW
;
A
#
# COMPACT_ATOMS: atom_id res chain seq x y z
N MET A 1 15.70 8.39 10.63
CA MET A 1 14.37 7.75 10.65
C MET A 1 14.35 6.71 9.56
N THR A 2 14.25 5.43 9.91
CA THR A 2 14.09 4.33 8.96
C THR A 2 12.61 4.21 8.62
N MET A 3 12.25 4.29 7.33
CA MET A 3 10.86 4.07 6.88
C MET A 3 10.41 2.65 7.23
N THR A 4 9.20 2.50 7.76
CA THR A 4 8.61 1.21 8.12
C THR A 4 7.70 0.72 6.98
N GLY A 5 7.24 -0.54 7.05
CA GLY A 5 6.42 -1.13 5.99
C GLY A 5 5.16 -0.31 5.61
N PRO A 6 4.41 0.25 6.57
CA PRO A 6 3.31 1.17 6.34
C PRO A 6 3.66 2.39 5.47
N GLU A 7 4.78 3.08 5.71
CA GLU A 7 5.15 4.25 4.90
C GLU A 7 5.56 3.86 3.49
N HIS A 8 6.15 2.68 3.31
CA HIS A 8 6.40 2.14 1.99
C HIS A 8 5.09 1.85 1.26
N TYR A 9 4.07 1.32 1.93
CA TYR A 9 2.76 1.10 1.33
C TYR A 9 2.09 2.43 0.91
N GLN A 10 2.06 3.42 1.81
CA GLN A 10 1.46 4.73 1.51
C GLN A 10 2.15 5.44 0.34
N ALA A 11 3.49 5.36 0.27
CA ALA A 11 4.24 5.92 -0.85
C ALA A 11 3.91 5.23 -2.18
N ALA A 12 3.68 3.91 -2.19
CA ALA A 12 3.27 3.18 -3.38
C ALA A 12 1.90 3.68 -3.89
N GLU A 13 0.91 3.83 -3.00
CA GLU A 13 -0.43 4.32 -3.35
C GLU A 13 -0.39 5.75 -3.91
N MET A 14 0.41 6.64 -3.32
CA MET A 14 0.60 7.99 -3.84
C MET A 14 1.18 8.00 -5.26
N LEU A 15 2.16 7.14 -5.53
CA LEU A 15 2.79 7.03 -6.85
C LEU A 15 1.83 6.41 -7.87
N LEU A 16 1.00 5.44 -7.49
CA LEU A 16 -0.07 4.89 -8.34
C LEU A 16 -1.10 5.97 -8.69
N SER A 17 -1.51 6.78 -7.71
CA SER A 17 -2.42 7.91 -7.94
C SER A 17 -1.81 8.97 -8.88
N ALA A 18 -0.51 9.23 -8.78
CA ALA A 18 0.16 10.14 -9.70
C ALA A 18 0.28 9.54 -11.12
N ALA A 19 0.48 8.23 -11.25
CA ALA A 19 0.57 7.54 -12.54
C ALA A 19 -0.78 7.40 -13.25
N SER A 20 -1.91 7.50 -12.53
CA SER A 20 -3.25 7.36 -13.10
C SER A 20 -3.79 8.62 -13.78
N TYR A 21 -3.04 9.73 -13.75
CA TYR A 21 -3.41 10.95 -14.48
C TYR A 21 -3.28 10.76 -15.99
N THR A 22 -4.42 10.71 -16.67
CA THR A 22 -4.55 10.56 -18.12
C THR A 22 -5.26 11.77 -18.74
N HIS A 23 -5.15 11.94 -20.06
CA HIS A 23 -5.84 13.00 -20.82
C HIS A 23 -7.38 12.86 -20.86
N GLY A 24 -7.92 11.82 -20.23
CA GLY A 24 -9.34 11.49 -20.20
C GLY A 24 -9.55 10.03 -19.77
N PRO A 25 -10.79 9.60 -19.48
CA PRO A 25 -11.07 8.24 -19.07
C PRO A 25 -10.57 7.22 -20.11
N GLY A 26 -9.66 6.33 -19.70
CA GLY A 26 -9.05 5.33 -20.60
C GLY A 26 -8.09 5.88 -21.65
N GLY A 27 -7.78 7.18 -21.61
CA GLY A 27 -6.81 7.82 -22.50
C GLY A 27 -5.36 7.59 -22.06
N ASP A 28 -4.42 8.04 -22.89
CA ASP A 28 -3.00 7.93 -22.59
C ASP A 28 -2.60 8.78 -21.37
N PRO A 29 -1.57 8.36 -20.61
CA PRO A 29 -1.00 9.15 -19.52
C PRO A 29 -0.65 10.56 -19.99
N VAL A 30 -0.89 11.56 -19.12
CA VAL A 30 -0.52 12.95 -19.43
C VAL A 30 0.98 13.10 -19.66
N HIS A 31 1.77 12.34 -18.90
CA HIS A 31 3.22 12.27 -18.99
C HIS A 31 3.67 10.80 -18.96
N PRO A 32 3.82 10.14 -20.11
CA PRO A 32 4.05 8.69 -20.17
C PRO A 32 5.37 8.26 -19.51
N GLU A 33 6.45 9.03 -19.63
CA GLU A 33 7.72 8.74 -18.97
C GLU A 33 7.63 8.89 -17.45
N ALA A 34 6.94 9.92 -16.97
CA ALA A 34 6.71 10.13 -15.55
C ALA A 34 5.78 9.05 -14.96
N ALA A 35 4.77 8.62 -15.71
CA ALA A 35 3.90 7.52 -15.32
C ALA A 35 4.67 6.21 -15.20
N ALA A 36 5.53 5.88 -16.18
CA ALA A 36 6.38 4.69 -16.12
C ALA A 36 7.35 4.73 -14.93
N HIS A 37 7.97 5.89 -14.66
CA HIS A 37 8.82 6.07 -13.48
C HIS A 37 8.05 5.87 -12.17
N ASN A 38 6.87 6.48 -12.05
CA ASN A 38 6.03 6.36 -10.85
C ASN A 38 5.56 4.92 -10.62
N LEU A 39 5.20 4.19 -11.69
CA LEU A 39 4.84 2.77 -11.60
C LEU A 39 6.01 1.91 -11.10
N ALA A 40 7.22 2.13 -11.63
CA ALA A 40 8.41 1.41 -11.18
C ALA A 40 8.71 1.69 -9.70
N MET A 41 8.63 2.95 -9.28
CA MET A 41 8.82 3.34 -7.89
C MET A 41 7.74 2.76 -6.98
N ALA A 42 6.47 2.77 -7.40
CA ALA A 42 5.37 2.17 -6.65
C ALA A 42 5.61 0.68 -6.42
N GLN A 43 6.09 -0.04 -7.43
CA GLN A 43 6.41 -1.47 -7.32
C GLN A 43 7.55 -1.74 -6.33
N VAL A 44 8.60 -0.90 -6.32
CA VAL A 44 9.69 -1.00 -5.33
C VAL A 44 9.14 -0.78 -3.92
N HIS A 45 8.34 0.26 -3.71
CA HIS A 45 7.72 0.57 -2.43
C HIS A 45 6.78 -0.54 -1.95
N ALA A 46 5.91 -1.08 -2.82
CA ALA A 46 5.04 -2.20 -2.49
C ALA A 46 5.83 -3.47 -2.12
N THR A 47 6.94 -3.74 -2.82
CA THR A 47 7.81 -4.89 -2.52
C THR A 47 8.50 -4.72 -1.17
N LEU A 48 8.98 -3.51 -0.85
CA LEU A 48 9.58 -3.20 0.46
C LEU A 48 8.55 -3.28 1.60
N ALA A 49 7.32 -2.81 1.36
CA ALA A 49 6.22 -2.98 2.30
C ALA A 49 5.91 -4.46 2.55
N LEU A 50 5.82 -5.26 1.48
CA LEU A 50 5.63 -6.72 1.59
C LEU A 50 6.78 -7.40 2.34
N ALA A 51 8.02 -7.02 2.04
CA ALA A 51 9.20 -7.53 2.74
C ALA A 51 9.15 -7.19 4.23
N ALA A 52 8.72 -5.97 4.58
CA ALA A 52 8.52 -5.55 5.97
C ALA A 52 7.42 -6.39 6.65
N VAL A 53 6.25 -6.59 6.05
CA VAL A 53 5.20 -7.49 6.61
C VAL A 53 5.74 -8.89 6.84
N THR A 54 6.47 -9.42 5.86
CA THR A 54 7.01 -10.79 5.91
C THR A 54 8.09 -10.93 7.00
N ALA A 55 8.94 -9.92 7.16
CA ALA A 55 9.92 -9.85 8.25
C ALA A 55 9.24 -9.71 9.62
N HIS A 56 8.18 -8.91 9.72
CA HIS A 56 7.36 -8.82 10.93
C HIS A 56 6.63 -10.13 11.26
N HIS A 57 6.21 -10.94 10.28
CA HIS A 57 5.59 -12.24 10.57
C HIS A 57 6.58 -13.31 11.05
N THR A 58 7.88 -13.10 10.84
CA THR A 58 8.94 -14.05 11.22
C THR A 58 9.64 -13.68 12.54
N ILE A 59 9.41 -12.48 13.06
CA ILE A 59 9.99 -11.96 14.32
C ILE A 59 8.83 -11.58 15.25
N PRO A 60 8.79 -11.99 16.54
CA PRO A 60 7.74 -11.55 17.46
C PRO A 60 7.74 -10.01 17.56
N THR A 61 6.77 -9.36 16.94
CA THR A 61 6.72 -7.89 16.85
C THR A 61 6.21 -7.26 18.13
N SER A 62 6.88 -6.21 18.61
CA SER A 62 6.39 -5.33 19.67
C SER A 62 5.14 -4.55 19.22
N GLY A 63 4.31 -4.13 20.17
CA GLY A 63 2.97 -3.56 19.91
C GLY A 63 2.90 -2.33 18.98
N ASP A 64 3.98 -1.56 18.85
CA ASP A 64 4.04 -0.36 17.99
C ASP A 64 3.91 -0.68 16.49
N ASP A 65 4.42 -1.81 16.03
CA ASP A 65 4.38 -2.20 14.61
C ASP A 65 2.95 -2.52 14.14
N ARG A 66 2.14 -3.09 15.05
CA ARG A 66 0.75 -3.49 14.77
C ARG A 66 -0.15 -2.28 14.52
N GLU A 67 0.11 -1.19 15.23
CA GLU A 67 -0.63 0.06 15.10
C GLU A 67 -0.33 0.73 13.75
N GLY A 68 0.92 0.74 13.32
CA GLY A 68 1.32 1.28 12.01
C GLY A 68 0.60 0.59 10.85
N TRP A 69 0.48 -0.74 10.88
CA TRP A 69 -0.27 -1.49 9.86
C TRP A 69 -1.77 -1.24 9.90
N ARG A 70 -2.36 -1.08 11.10
CA ARG A 70 -3.79 -0.73 11.24
C ARG A 70 -4.09 0.62 10.60
N VAL A 71 -3.22 1.60 10.80
CA VAL A 71 -3.37 2.93 10.19
C VAL A 71 -3.24 2.85 8.66
N ALA A 72 -2.31 2.05 8.14
CA ALA A 72 -2.11 1.90 6.70
C ALA A 72 -3.24 1.15 5.97
N LEU A 73 -3.81 0.12 6.60
CA LEU A 73 -4.89 -0.70 6.01
C LEU A 73 -6.29 -0.08 6.20
N GLY A 74 -6.41 0.90 7.09
CA GLY A 74 -7.70 1.45 7.51
C GLY A 74 -8.43 0.52 8.49
N PRO A 75 -9.59 0.95 9.05
CA PRO A 75 -10.41 0.09 9.89
C PRO A 75 -10.84 -1.12 9.06
N VAL A 76 -10.34 -2.30 9.44
CA VAL A 76 -10.92 -3.57 8.97
C VAL A 76 -12.33 -3.58 9.53
N GLY A 77 -13.33 -3.49 8.65
CA GLY A 77 -14.72 -3.61 9.06
C GLY A 77 -14.91 -4.95 9.78
N GLU A 78 -15.13 -4.91 11.09
CA GLU A 78 -15.65 -6.03 11.88
C GLU A 78 -17.16 -6.24 11.62
N ASP A 79 -17.64 -5.87 10.44
CA ASP A 79 -19.00 -6.06 10.01
C ASP A 79 -19.02 -7.25 9.03
N ASP A 80 -19.58 -8.36 9.52
CA ASP A 80 -20.07 -9.54 8.78
C ASP A 80 -19.33 -10.88 9.05
N VAL A 81 -19.26 -11.29 10.32
CA VAL A 81 -19.10 -12.73 10.69
C VAL A 81 -20.37 -13.27 11.38
N THR A 82 -21.53 -12.64 11.15
CA THR A 82 -22.81 -13.13 11.71
C THR A 82 -23.98 -13.06 10.73
N ALA A 83 -23.85 -13.68 9.57
CA ALA A 83 -24.98 -14.19 8.76
C ALA A 83 -24.39 -15.19 7.74
N SER A 84 -24.80 -16.44 7.57
CA SER A 84 -26.00 -17.16 7.95
C SER A 84 -25.65 -18.64 8.16
N VAL A 85 -25.90 -19.17 9.36
CA VAL A 85 -26.28 -20.57 9.55
C VAL A 85 -27.69 -20.52 10.11
N TRP A 86 -28.69 -20.56 9.23
CA TRP A 86 -30.01 -21.13 9.43
C TRP A 86 -30.63 -21.39 8.05
#